data_AF-A0A9W8LZQ9-F1
#
_entry.id   AF-A0A9W8LZQ9-F1
#
_cell.length_a   1.000
_cell.length_b   1.000
_cell.length_c   1.000
_cell.angle_alpha   90.00
_cell.angle_beta   90.00
_cell.angle_gamma   90.00
#
_symmetry.space_group_name_H-M   'P 1'
#
loop_
_entity.id
_entity.type
_entity.pdbx_description
1 polymer ?
#
loop_
_entity_poly.entity_id
_entity_poly.type
_entity_poly.pdbx_seq_one_letter_code
_entity_poly.pdbx_strand_id
1 'polypeptide(L)' 'MTPFIFGGGLTFFAFMKIQNAMCESEQYANDPRNPKYAEIQARKHKAEAH' A
#
# COMPACT_ATOMS: atom_id res chain seq x y z
N MET A 1 -23.88 16.81 -8.81
CA MET A 1 -22.43 16.55 -8.92
C MET A 1 -21.74 16.46 -7.56
N THR A 2 -21.92 17.43 -6.67
CA THR A 2 -21.36 17.47 -5.31
C THR A 2 -21.42 16.15 -4.52
N PRO A 3 -22.57 15.44 -4.38
CA PRO A 3 -22.61 14.18 -3.63
C PRO A 3 -21.77 13.06 -4.27
N PHE A 4 -21.64 13.05 -5.60
CA PHE A 4 -20.79 12.09 -6.31
C PHE A 4 -19.30 12.40 -6.15
N ILE A 5 -18.93 13.68 -6.10
CA ILE A 5 -17.54 14.08 -5.85
C ILE A 5 -17.13 13.71 -4.42
N PHE A 6 -17.98 13.99 -3.43
CA PHE A 6 -17.69 13.61 -2.04
C PHE A 6 -17.71 12.09 -1.84
N GLY A 7 -18.70 11.40 -2.40
CA GLY A 7 -18.77 9.93 -2.34
C GLY A 7 -17.58 9.27 -3.04
N GLY A 8 -17.19 9.77 -4.20
CA GLY A 8 -16.01 9.33 -4.93
C GLY A 8 -14.72 9.58 -4.17
N GLY A 9 -14.54 10.78 -3.61
CA GLY A 9 -13.38 11.12 -2.79
C GLY A 9 -13.26 10.27 -1.53
N LEU A 10 -14.38 10.02 -0.84
CA LEU A 10 -14.41 9.14 0.33
C LEU A 10 -14.04 7.70 -0.04
N THR A 11 -14.61 7.19 -1.12
CA THR A 11 -14.31 5.84 -1.62
C THR A 11 -12.84 5.71 -2.01
N PHE A 12 -12.31 6.69 -2.73
CA PHE A 12 -10.90 6.72 -3.13
C PHE A 12 -9.98 6.70 -1.91
N PHE A 13 -10.25 7.52 -0.89
CA PHE A 13 -9.47 7.53 0.34
C PHE A 13 -9.51 6.18 1.09
N ALA A 14 -10.69 5.56 1.17
CA ALA A 14 -10.83 4.25 1.78
C ALA A 14 -10.01 3.17 1.05
N PHE A 15 -10.12 3.13 -0.28
CA PHE A 15 -9.40 2.17 -1.10
C PHE A 15 -7.88 2.41 -1.11
N MET A 16 -7.42 3.66 -1.06
CA MET A 16 -5.99 3.96 -0.91
C MET A 16 -5.40 3.30 0.36
N LYS A 17 -6.11 3.35 1.49
CA LYS A 17 -5.65 2.69 2.72
C LYS A 17 -5.62 1.18 2.59
N ILE A 18 -6.67 0.59 2.00
CA ILE A 18 -6.75 -0.85 1.79
C ILE A 18 -5.62 -1.33 0.87
N GLN A 19 -5.39 -0.64 -0.25
CA GLN A 19 -4.30 -0.96 -1.18
C GLN A 19 -2.93 -0.92 -0.48
N ASN A 20 -2.69 0.10 0.34
CA ASN A 20 -1.45 0.22 1.11
C ASN A 20 -1.23 -0.95 2.07
N ALA A 21 -2.28 -1.42 2.75
CA ALA A 21 -2.21 -2.59 3.63
C ALA A 21 -1.98 -3.88 2.85
N MET A 22 -2.65 -4.05 1.71
CA MET A 22 -2.50 -5.23 0.85
C MET A 22 -1.08 -5.36 0.28
N CYS A 23 -0.45 -4.25 -0.09
CA CYS A 23 0.94 -4.24 -0.55
C CYS A 23 1.94 -4.70 0.52
N GLU A 24 1.60 -4.63 1.79
CA GLU A 24 2.48 -5.06 2.89
C GLU A 24 2.18 -6.48 3.39
N SER A 25 1.12 -7.10 2.88
CA SER A 25 0.78 -8.50 3.19
C SER A 25 1.86 -9.46 2.69
N GLU A 26 2.02 -10.60 3.38
CA GLU A 26 3.05 -11.60 3.07
C GLU A 26 3.00 -12.09 1.62
N GLN A 27 1.79 -12.20 1.06
CA GLN A 27 1.56 -12.67 -0.30
C GLN A 27 2.11 -11.71 -1.37
N TYR A 28 2.08 -10.40 -1.11
CA TYR A 28 2.46 -9.37 -2.09
C TYR A 28 3.73 -8.60 -1.72
N ALA A 29 4.20 -8.70 -0.47
CA ALA A 29 5.36 -7.98 0.03
C ALA A 29 6.66 -8.32 -0.72
N ASN A 30 6.77 -9.54 -1.26
CA ASN A 30 7.93 -10.02 -2.01
C ASN A 30 7.72 -10.00 -3.54
N ASP A 31 6.59 -9.50 -4.04
CA ASP A 31 6.37 -9.37 -5.48
C ASP A 31 7.16 -8.15 -6.01
N PRO A 32 8.07 -8.31 -6.99
CA PRO A 32 8.83 -7.20 -7.56
C PRO A 32 7.96 -6.16 -8.30
N ARG A 33 6.71 -6.50 -8.65
CA ARG A 33 5.74 -5.58 -9.25
C ARG A 33 5.01 -4.72 -8.23
N ASN A 34 5.16 -5.03 -6.94
CA ASN A 34 4.57 -4.24 -5.88
C ASN A 34 5.22 -2.85 -5.86
N PRO A 35 4.43 -1.76 -5.96
CA PRO A 35 4.97 -0.40 -5.95
C PRO A 35 5.75 -0.07 -4.66
N LYS A 36 5.49 -0.79 -3.56
CA LYS A 36 6.22 -0.66 -2.30
C LYS A 36 7.40 -1.62 -2.12
N TYR A 37 7.69 -2.45 -3.12
CA TYR A 37 8.72 -3.49 -3.00
C TYR A 37 10.06 -2.94 -2.49
N ALA A 38 10.57 -1.87 -3.11
CA ALA A 38 11.86 -1.28 -2.74
C ALA A 38 11.90 -0.81 -1.26
N GLU A 39 10.81 -0.21 -0.79
CA GLU A 39 10.71 0.26 0.60
C GLU A 39 10.62 -0.93 1.58
N ILE A 40 9.82 -1.94 1.24
CA ILE A 40 9.65 -3.15 2.05
C ILE A 40 10.97 -3.90 2.19
N GLN A 41 11.72 -4.10 1.09
CA GLN A 41 13.03 -4.76 1.14
C GLN A 41 14.06 -3.93 1.91
N ALA A 42 14.08 -2.61 1.72
CA ALA A 42 14.96 -1.73 2.49
C ALA A 42 14.68 -1.80 4.00
N ARG A 43 13.41 -1.92 4.42
CA ARG A 43 13.04 -2.14 5.83
C ARG A 43 13.48 -3.50 6.34
N LYS A 44 13.32 -4.57 5.56
CA LYS A 44 13.78 -5.92 5.91
C LYS A 44 15.29 -5.97 6.12
N HIS A 45 16.07 -5.46 5.18
CA HIS A 45 17.53 -5.43 5.28
C HIS A 45 18.03 -4.60 6.48
N LYS A 46 17.36 -3.51 6.82
CA LYS A 46 17.68 -2.72 8.03
C LYS A 46 17.38 -3.48 9.32
N ALA A 47 16.32 -4.27 9.34
CA ALA A 47 15.96 -5.09 10.51
C ALA A 47 16.90 -6.29 10.68
N GLU A 48 17.44 -6.84 9.59
CA GLU A 48 18.40 -7.95 9.61
C GLU A 48 19.84 -7.51 9.96
N ALA A 49 20.15 -6.22 9.82
CA ALA A 49 21.46 -5.65 10.12
C ALA A 49 21.67 -5.33 11.62
N HIS A 50 20.71 -5.68 12.48
CA HIS A 50 20.69 -5.31 13.90
C HIS A 50 20.51 -6.53 14.80
#